data_AF-A0A7K3ZY85-F1
#
_entry.id   AF-A0A7K3ZY85-F1
#
_cell.length_a   1.000
_cell.length_b   1.000
_cell.length_c   1.000
_cell.angle_alpha   90.00
_cell.angle_beta   90.00
_cell.angle_gamma   90.00
#
_symmetry.space_group_name_H-M   'P 1'
#
loop_
_entity.id
_entity.type
_entity.pdbx_description
1 polymer ?
#
loop_
_entity_poly.entity_id
_entity_poly.type
_entity_poly.pdbx_seq_one_letter_code
_entity_poly.pdbx_strand_id
1 'polypeptide(L)'
;MTTGTETRPASWMAEELLAEKERIKQSADRAAAGAQAEAQRIKAKMPLPPAASEGMFEVRFVQALVEIMTGRATVAKPDMVKMPETDYEPIALVLSSTGQFYYRVTPQGCTCKGFTYRKTCRHFKAAFPELVAQGEDGNGPERRPESRSMKASSPKPKASRKKPESVPALASSKKVKDYKEYLQNDYAAHRKNGFQPMDYKAFCKASRRLEKIQARLKMLGDAGQWDCKEYEDLEREERRYCLSLGY
;
A
#
# COMPACT_ATOMS: atom_id res chain seq x y z
N MET A 1 -55.85 -48.30 35.69
CA MET A 1 -56.47 -47.04 36.14
C MET A 1 -55.50 -45.93 35.83
N THR A 2 -55.78 -45.14 34.78
CA THR A 2 -54.93 -44.02 34.34
C THR A 2 -55.54 -42.73 34.87
N THR A 3 -54.92 -42.13 35.89
CA THR A 3 -55.34 -40.84 36.44
C THR A 3 -54.92 -39.73 35.49
N GLY A 4 -55.88 -39.22 34.72
CA GLY A 4 -55.72 -38.01 33.92
C GLY A 4 -55.59 -36.81 34.85
N THR A 5 -54.46 -36.12 34.79
CA THR A 5 -54.29 -34.80 35.41
C THR A 5 -55.08 -33.77 34.62
N GLU A 6 -56.28 -33.43 35.11
CA GLU A 6 -57.04 -32.29 34.64
C GLU A 6 -56.30 -30.99 35.01
N THR A 7 -55.60 -30.41 34.04
CA THR A 7 -55.12 -29.03 34.12
C THR A 7 -56.33 -28.09 34.09
N ARG A 8 -56.65 -27.48 35.23
CA ARG A 8 -57.63 -26.38 35.33
C ARG A 8 -57.25 -25.28 34.32
N PRO A 9 -58.22 -24.70 33.58
CA PRO A 9 -57.93 -23.55 32.72
C PRO A 9 -57.37 -22.42 33.58
N ALA A 10 -56.26 -21.84 33.15
CA ALA A 10 -55.67 -20.70 33.82
C ALA A 10 -56.72 -19.60 33.95
N SER A 11 -56.89 -19.03 35.15
CA SER A 11 -57.77 -17.88 35.32
C SER A 11 -57.34 -16.77 34.37
N TRP A 12 -58.27 -16.02 33.78
CA TRP A 12 -57.97 -14.93 32.84
C TRP A 12 -56.86 -13.98 33.33
N MET A 13 -56.79 -13.71 34.64
CA MET A 13 -55.70 -12.93 35.25
C MET A 13 -54.30 -13.55 35.12
N ALA A 14 -54.20 -14.88 35.16
CA ALA A 14 -52.93 -15.59 34.98
C ALA A 14 -52.48 -15.56 33.52
N GLU A 15 -53.42 -15.63 32.57
CA GLU A 15 -53.11 -15.42 31.14
C GLU A 15 -52.66 -13.98 30.87
N GLU A 16 -53.30 -13.00 31.50
CA GLU A 16 -52.92 -11.58 31.35
C GLU A 16 -51.56 -11.27 31.98
N LEU A 17 -51.23 -11.86 33.14
CA LEU A 17 -49.89 -11.76 33.75
C LEU A 17 -48.80 -12.41 32.89
N LEU A 18 -49.08 -13.55 32.25
CA LEU A 18 -48.16 -14.19 31.32
C LEU A 18 -47.97 -13.35 30.05
N ALA A 19 -49.05 -12.78 29.52
CA ALA A 19 -49.00 -11.88 28.37
C ALA A 19 -48.21 -10.60 28.70
N GLU A 20 -48.38 -10.03 29.88
CA GLU A 20 -47.63 -8.86 30.33
C GLU A 20 -46.15 -9.17 30.52
N LYS A 21 -45.81 -10.32 31.12
CA LYS A 21 -44.43 -10.79 31.22
C LYS A 21 -43.77 -10.91 29.85
N GLU A 22 -44.49 -11.44 28.86
CA GLU A 22 -43.96 -11.57 27.50
C GLU A 22 -43.81 -10.20 26.81
N ARG A 23 -44.75 -9.27 27.04
CA ARG A 23 -44.62 -7.86 26.58
C ARG A 23 -43.39 -7.18 27.18
N ILE A 24 -43.18 -7.32 28.49
CA ILE A 24 -42.02 -6.78 29.19
C ILE A 24 -40.74 -7.39 28.63
N LYS A 25 -40.68 -8.72 28.45
CA LYS A 25 -39.53 -9.40 27.88
C LYS A 25 -39.22 -8.91 26.46
N GLN A 26 -40.22 -8.82 25.58
CA GLN A 26 -40.05 -8.30 24.22
C GLN A 26 -39.57 -6.84 24.21
N SER A 27 -40.05 -6.01 25.14
CA SER A 27 -39.61 -4.63 25.29
C SER A 27 -38.15 -4.54 25.77
N ALA A 28 -37.75 -5.40 26.70
CA ALA A 28 -36.39 -5.48 27.23
C ALA A 28 -35.41 -6.00 26.17
N ASP A 29 -35.80 -7.01 25.40
CA ASP A 29 -34.99 -7.56 24.31
C ASP A 29 -34.79 -6.54 23.19
N ARG A 30 -35.82 -5.74 22.86
CA ARG A 30 -35.70 -4.63 21.90
C ARG A 30 -34.78 -3.51 22.41
N ALA A 31 -34.89 -3.15 23.69
CA ALA A 31 -34.01 -2.16 24.30
C ALA A 31 -32.55 -2.65 24.36
N ALA A 32 -32.34 -3.93 24.70
CA ALA A 32 -31.03 -4.56 24.70
C ALA A 32 -30.44 -4.64 23.29
N ALA A 33 -31.24 -4.96 22.28
CA ALA A 33 -30.80 -4.95 20.87
C ALA A 33 -30.39 -3.54 20.41
N GLY A 34 -31.15 -2.51 20.79
CA GLY A 34 -30.80 -1.11 20.51
C GLY A 34 -29.50 -0.68 21.20
N ALA A 35 -29.33 -1.02 22.48
CA ALA A 35 -28.11 -0.72 23.24
C ALA A 35 -26.89 -1.50 22.70
N GLN A 36 -27.07 -2.76 22.27
CA GLN A 36 -26.01 -3.55 21.64
C GLN A 36 -25.64 -3.01 20.26
N ALA A 37 -26.61 -2.56 19.45
CA ALA A 37 -26.35 -1.93 18.16
C ALA A 37 -25.60 -0.59 18.33
N GLU A 38 -25.98 0.22 19.33
CA GLU A 38 -25.29 1.47 19.65
C GLU A 38 -23.87 1.20 20.18
N ALA A 39 -23.70 0.21 21.06
CA ALA A 39 -22.39 -0.21 21.54
C ALA A 39 -21.51 -0.77 20.41
N GLN A 40 -22.08 -1.51 19.46
CA GLN A 40 -21.37 -1.97 18.26
C GLN A 40 -20.99 -0.80 17.35
N ARG A 41 -21.85 0.21 17.19
CA ARG A 41 -21.52 1.44 16.45
C ARG A 41 -20.41 2.25 17.11
N ILE A 42 -20.43 2.37 18.43
CA ILE A 42 -19.37 3.05 19.19
C ILE A 42 -18.06 2.24 19.16
N LYS A 43 -18.14 0.91 19.14
CA LYS A 43 -16.98 0.02 19.01
C LYS A 43 -16.42 -0.04 17.59
N ALA A 44 -17.25 0.22 16.58
CA ALA A 44 -16.84 0.30 15.18
C ALA A 44 -16.10 1.63 14.93
N LYS A 45 -14.79 1.63 15.21
CA LYS A 45 -13.89 2.75 14.90
C LYS A 45 -14.08 3.20 13.45
N MET A 46 -14.13 4.51 13.23
CA MET A 46 -14.37 5.06 11.91
C MET A 46 -13.25 4.63 10.95
N PRO A 47 -13.58 4.16 9.72
CA PRO A 47 -12.58 3.84 8.73
C PRO A 47 -11.80 5.11 8.39
N LEU A 48 -10.48 4.98 8.32
CA LEU A 48 -9.63 6.10 7.98
C LEU A 48 -9.94 6.58 6.55
N PRO A 49 -9.88 7.90 6.28
CA PRO A 49 -9.97 8.40 4.92
C PRO A 49 -8.91 7.72 4.03
N PRO A 50 -9.23 7.47 2.75
CA PRO A 50 -8.30 6.83 1.83
C PRO A 50 -7.00 7.65 1.78
N ALA A 51 -5.85 6.98 1.95
CA ALA A 51 -4.57 7.68 1.87
C ALA A 51 -4.38 8.20 0.45
N ALA A 52 -4.21 9.51 0.32
CA ALA A 52 -3.87 10.15 -0.96
C ALA A 52 -2.43 9.82 -1.42
N SER A 53 -1.58 9.32 -0.52
CA SER A 53 -0.18 8.96 -0.81
C SER A 53 0.02 7.45 -0.93
N GLU A 54 1.14 7.04 -1.53
CA GLU A 54 1.55 5.63 -1.69
C GLU A 54 1.71 4.87 -0.35
N GLY A 55 1.45 5.52 0.79
CA GLY A 55 1.46 4.89 2.12
C GLY A 55 2.86 4.55 2.62
N MET A 56 3.86 5.25 2.07
CA MET A 56 5.27 5.22 2.47
C MET A 56 5.63 6.58 3.06
N PHE A 57 6.27 6.58 4.22
CA PHE A 57 6.68 7.78 4.93
C PHE A 57 8.19 7.84 5.05
N GLU A 58 8.77 9.01 4.79
CA GLU A 58 10.20 9.21 4.98
C GLU A 58 10.59 9.12 6.46
N VAL A 59 11.82 8.65 6.71
CA VAL A 59 12.32 8.49 8.08
C VAL A 59 12.31 9.82 8.85
N ARG A 60 12.65 10.94 8.19
CA ARG A 60 12.64 12.25 8.84
C ARG A 60 11.25 12.70 9.28
N PHE A 61 10.23 12.35 8.49
CA PHE A 61 8.85 12.63 8.83
C PHE A 61 8.42 11.83 10.07
N VAL A 62 8.74 10.53 10.10
CA VAL A 62 8.39 9.68 11.25
C VAL A 62 9.18 10.06 12.49
N GLN A 63 10.45 10.47 12.33
CA GLN A 63 11.25 11.01 13.42
C GLN A 63 10.57 12.25 14.03
N ALA A 64 10.21 13.24 13.21
CA ALA A 64 9.50 14.44 13.69
C ALA A 64 8.17 14.08 14.39
N LEU A 65 7.44 13.11 13.86
CA LEU A 65 6.19 12.63 14.47
C LEU A 65 6.43 12.00 15.85
N VAL A 66 7.47 11.18 16.00
CA VAL A 66 7.85 10.60 17.31
C VAL A 66 8.29 11.69 18.28
N GLU A 67 9.03 12.70 17.82
CA GLU A 67 9.43 13.84 18.64
C GLU A 67 8.22 14.63 19.15
N ILE A 68 7.22 14.86 18.30
CA ILE A 68 5.96 15.50 18.68
C ILE A 68 5.19 14.65 19.69
N MET A 69 5.09 13.33 19.46
CA MET A 69 4.33 12.43 20.34
C MET A 69 4.99 12.25 21.71
N THR A 70 6.32 12.25 21.78
CA THR A 70 7.08 11.98 23.01
C THR A 70 7.60 13.23 23.70
N GLY A 71 7.57 14.39 23.03
CA GLY A 71 8.14 15.64 23.50
C GLY A 71 9.66 15.62 23.64
N ARG A 72 10.35 14.62 23.06
CA ARG A 72 11.79 14.44 23.19
C ARG A 72 12.43 14.28 21.82
N ALA A 73 13.58 14.94 21.61
CA ALA A 73 14.39 14.73 20.42
C ALA A 73 14.81 13.26 20.32
N THR A 74 14.62 12.64 19.16
CA THR A 74 15.00 11.23 18.94
C THR A 74 15.88 11.10 17.72
N VAL A 75 17.10 10.58 17.91
CA VAL A 75 18.01 10.22 16.81
C VAL A 75 17.80 8.76 16.37
N ALA A 76 17.14 7.97 17.22
CA ALA A 76 16.89 6.57 16.95
C ALA A 76 15.79 6.40 15.89
N LYS A 77 15.96 5.39 15.03
CA LYS A 77 14.95 4.96 14.06
C LYS A 77 14.19 3.77 14.66
N PRO A 78 13.04 3.98 15.31
CA PRO A 78 12.28 2.89 15.89
C PRO A 78 11.80 1.92 14.81
N ASP A 79 11.87 0.61 15.03
CA ASP A 79 11.39 -0.37 14.05
C ASP A 79 9.88 -0.28 13.82
N MET A 80 9.13 0.17 14.83
CA MET A 80 7.69 0.33 14.79
C MET A 80 7.25 1.51 15.65
N VAL A 81 6.33 2.32 15.13
CA VAL A 81 5.66 3.40 15.84
C VAL A 81 4.17 3.13 15.80
N LYS A 82 3.54 2.99 16.97
CA LYS A 82 2.09 2.87 17.09
C LYS A 82 1.51 4.27 17.30
N MET A 83 0.54 4.63 16.48
CA MET A 83 -0.20 5.88 16.67
C MET A 83 -1.05 5.78 17.94
N PRO A 84 -1.32 6.90 18.63
CA PRO A 84 -2.15 6.88 19.82
C PRO A 84 -3.58 6.45 19.46
N GLU A 85 -4.26 5.86 20.43
CA GLU A 85 -5.63 5.42 20.24
C GLU A 85 -6.55 6.62 19.98
N THR A 86 -7.28 6.58 18.88
CA THR A 86 -8.27 7.59 18.48
C THR A 86 -9.57 6.88 18.11
N ASP A 87 -10.61 7.66 17.81
CA ASP A 87 -11.90 7.18 17.29
C ASP A 87 -11.78 6.51 15.90
N TYR A 88 -10.61 6.66 15.27
CA TYR A 88 -10.28 6.05 13.98
C TYR A 88 -9.57 4.71 14.15
N GLU A 89 -9.58 3.91 13.08
CA GLU A 89 -8.85 2.64 13.04
C GLU A 89 -7.38 2.80 13.50
N PRO A 90 -6.84 1.84 14.28
CA PRO A 90 -5.48 1.93 14.77
C PRO A 90 -4.48 1.89 13.61
N ILE A 91 -3.44 2.73 13.69
CA ILE A 91 -2.39 2.83 12.68
C ILE A 91 -1.05 2.51 13.33
N ALA A 92 -0.26 1.69 12.64
CA ALA A 92 1.15 1.51 12.95
C ALA A 92 2.01 1.91 11.74
N LEU A 93 3.15 2.52 12.00
CA LEU A 93 4.20 2.78 11.04
C LEU A 93 5.33 1.80 11.30
N VAL A 94 5.65 0.95 10.32
CA VAL A 94 6.70 -0.09 10.47
C VAL A 94 7.84 0.20 9.50
N LEU A 95 9.07 0.18 10.02
CA LEU A 95 10.28 0.46 9.24
C LEU A 95 10.46 -0.61 8.15
N SER A 96 10.83 -0.16 6.95
CA SER A 96 11.16 -1.07 5.86
C SER A 96 12.41 -1.89 6.17
N SER A 97 12.55 -3.06 5.54
CA SER A 97 13.78 -3.85 5.64
C SER A 97 15.03 -3.12 5.11
N THR A 98 14.85 -2.07 4.29
CA THR A 98 15.93 -1.22 3.81
C THR A 98 16.26 -0.05 4.75
N GLY A 99 15.44 0.19 5.78
CA GLY A 99 15.65 1.28 6.75
C GLY A 99 15.45 2.69 6.17
N GLN A 100 14.87 2.80 4.97
CA GLN A 100 14.76 4.05 4.22
C GLN A 100 13.41 4.76 4.36
N PHE A 101 12.35 4.02 4.69
CA PHE A 101 10.99 4.55 4.81
C PHE A 101 10.17 3.65 5.73
N TYR A 102 9.04 4.16 6.21
CA TYR A 102 8.06 3.44 6.99
C TYR A 102 6.82 3.12 6.16
N TYR A 103 6.29 1.92 6.31
CA TYR A 103 5.00 1.53 5.73
C TYR A 103 3.87 1.81 6.70
N ARG A 104 2.76 2.35 6.19
CA ARG A 104 1.49 2.37 6.90
C ARG A 104 0.93 0.96 7.02
N VAL A 105 0.55 0.59 8.24
CA VAL A 105 -0.13 -0.66 8.56
C VAL A 105 -1.39 -0.34 9.34
N THR A 106 -2.51 -0.87 8.90
CA THR A 106 -3.82 -0.81 9.58
C THR A 106 -4.34 -2.23 9.77
N PRO A 107 -5.39 -2.46 10.57
CA PRO A 107 -6.07 -3.75 10.67
C PRO A 107 -6.52 -4.31 9.31
N GLN A 108 -6.85 -3.43 8.37
CA GLN A 108 -7.29 -3.78 7.02
C GLN A 108 -6.13 -4.22 6.11
N GLY A 109 -4.89 -3.84 6.43
CA GLY A 109 -3.72 -4.31 5.70
C GLY A 109 -2.47 -3.44 5.77
N CYS A 110 -1.49 -3.82 4.94
CA CYS A 110 -0.22 -3.11 4.82
C CYS A 110 -0.02 -2.59 3.38
N THR A 111 0.60 -1.42 3.25
CA THR A 111 0.89 -0.78 1.96
C THR A 111 2.09 -1.37 1.22
N CYS A 112 2.79 -2.35 1.81
CA CYS A 112 3.91 -3.00 1.15
C CYS A 112 3.46 -4.00 0.08
N LYS A 113 4.27 -4.16 -0.97
CA LYS A 113 4.02 -5.13 -2.06
C LYS A 113 3.78 -6.56 -1.53
N GLY A 114 4.47 -6.95 -0.47
CA GLY A 114 4.33 -8.29 0.13
C GLY A 114 2.89 -8.58 0.57
N PHE A 115 2.20 -7.60 1.15
CA PHE A 115 0.81 -7.74 1.56
C PHE A 115 -0.13 -7.76 0.35
N THR A 116 0.16 -6.98 -0.69
CA THR A 116 -0.62 -7.01 -1.94
C THR A 116 -0.65 -8.40 -2.56
N TYR A 117 0.47 -9.13 -2.55
CA TYR A 117 0.56 -10.46 -3.17
C TYR A 117 0.07 -11.61 -2.28
N ARG A 118 0.31 -11.56 -0.97
CA ARG A 118 0.08 -12.71 -0.06
C ARG A 118 -0.93 -12.44 1.05
N LYS A 119 -1.53 -11.24 1.08
CA LYS A 119 -2.42 -10.73 2.15
C LYS A 119 -1.84 -10.84 3.56
N THR A 120 -0.55 -11.13 3.66
CA THR A 120 0.22 -11.31 4.89
C THR A 120 1.65 -10.85 4.61
N CYS A 121 2.22 -10.07 5.52
CA CYS A 121 3.60 -9.60 5.39
C CYS A 121 4.25 -9.44 6.77
N ARG A 122 5.59 -9.30 6.81
CA ARG A 122 6.33 -9.09 8.07
C ARG A 122 5.81 -7.86 8.83
N HIS A 123 5.50 -6.77 8.14
CA HIS A 123 5.02 -5.54 8.79
C HIS A 123 3.64 -5.72 9.44
N PHE A 124 2.73 -6.41 8.74
CA PHE A 124 1.39 -6.70 9.26
C PHE A 124 1.47 -7.64 10.47
N LYS A 125 2.30 -8.68 10.41
CA LYS A 125 2.57 -9.59 11.54
C LYS A 125 3.18 -8.88 12.74
N ALA A 126 4.07 -7.90 12.51
CA ALA A 126 4.70 -7.14 13.59
C ALA A 126 3.73 -6.15 14.26
N ALA A 127 2.87 -5.49 13.48
CA ALA A 127 1.95 -4.47 13.98
C ALA A 127 0.69 -5.07 14.63
N PHE A 128 0.13 -6.13 14.03
CA PHE A 128 -1.14 -6.74 14.44
C PHE A 128 -1.02 -8.28 14.53
N PRO A 129 -0.23 -8.81 15.47
CA PRO A 129 -0.10 -10.26 15.64
C PRO A 129 -1.44 -10.94 15.99
N GLU A 130 -2.31 -10.25 16.72
CA GLU A 130 -3.62 -10.77 17.16
C GLU A 130 -4.57 -11.05 15.98
N LEU A 131 -4.55 -10.19 14.96
CA LEU A 131 -5.38 -10.36 13.75
C LEU A 131 -4.87 -11.48 12.85
N VAL A 132 -3.57 -11.79 12.92
CA VAL A 132 -2.98 -12.92 12.19
C VAL A 132 -3.36 -14.24 12.84
N ALA A 133 -3.35 -14.29 14.18
CA ALA A 133 -3.78 -15.47 14.93
C ALA A 133 -5.27 -15.80 14.69
N GLN A 134 -6.14 -14.79 14.63
CA GLN A 134 -7.58 -14.99 14.36
C GLN A 134 -7.88 -15.51 12.94
N GLY A 135 -6.98 -15.28 11.97
CA GLY A 135 -7.11 -15.80 10.60
C GLY A 135 -6.62 -17.24 10.43
N GLU A 136 -5.87 -17.79 11.39
CA GLU A 136 -5.41 -19.19 11.34
C GLU A 136 -6.45 -20.18 11.89
N ASP A 137 -7.39 -19.73 12.73
CA ASP A 137 -8.52 -20.54 13.23
C ASP A 137 -9.72 -20.61 12.27
N GLY A 138 -9.66 -19.90 11.13
CA GLY A 138 -10.75 -19.82 10.16
C GLY A 138 -10.25 -19.80 8.71
N ASN A 139 -10.18 -20.98 8.11
CA ASN A 139 -10.07 -21.21 6.67
C ASN A 139 -8.68 -20.94 6.05
N GLY A 140 -7.76 -21.90 6.20
CA GLY A 140 -6.47 -21.91 5.53
C GLY A 140 -6.59 -22.19 4.03
N PRO A 141 -5.90 -21.45 3.14
CA PRO A 141 -5.73 -21.89 1.77
C PRO A 141 -4.57 -22.89 1.67
N GLU A 142 -4.88 -24.01 1.01
CA GLU A 142 -4.03 -25.10 0.53
C GLU A 142 -2.51 -24.84 0.47
N ARG A 143 -1.77 -25.78 1.06
CA ARG A 143 -0.35 -25.99 0.83
C ARG A 143 -0.10 -26.61 -0.55
N ARG A 144 0.62 -25.86 -1.39
CA ARG A 144 1.74 -26.28 -2.29
C ARG A 144 1.43 -27.23 -3.49
N PRO A 145 2.30 -27.39 -4.53
CA PRO A 145 3.75 -27.72 -4.44
C PRO A 145 4.66 -26.82 -5.33
N GLU A 146 5.80 -26.33 -4.86
CA GLU A 146 7.14 -26.95 -4.97
C GLU A 146 7.36 -27.85 -6.20
N SER A 147 7.92 -27.27 -7.27
CA SER A 147 8.57 -28.04 -8.34
C SER A 147 10.01 -27.60 -8.49
N ARG A 148 10.89 -28.35 -7.82
CA ARG A 148 12.31 -28.43 -8.12
C ARG A 148 12.50 -29.72 -8.91
N SER A 149 12.87 -29.64 -10.18
CA SER A 149 13.39 -30.81 -10.91
C SER A 149 14.44 -30.36 -11.92
N MET A 150 15.64 -30.90 -11.75
CA MET A 150 16.77 -30.78 -12.67
C MET A 150 16.73 -31.93 -13.67
N LYS A 151 16.94 -31.67 -14.97
CA LYS A 151 17.90 -32.41 -15.83
C LYS A 151 17.94 -31.90 -17.30
N ALA A 152 19.18 -31.57 -17.70
CA ALA A 152 19.90 -31.91 -18.94
C ALA A 152 19.31 -31.61 -20.35
N SER A 153 19.91 -30.59 -20.98
CA SER A 153 20.63 -30.59 -22.27
C SER A 153 20.03 -31.26 -23.53
N SER A 154 19.80 -30.46 -24.59
CA SER A 154 20.50 -30.56 -25.90
C SER A 154 20.29 -29.29 -26.77
N PRO A 155 21.18 -28.95 -27.72
CA PRO A 155 21.37 -27.57 -28.21
C PRO A 155 21.04 -27.29 -29.70
N LYS A 156 20.79 -25.98 -29.98
CA LYS A 156 20.91 -25.18 -31.24
C LYS A 156 19.78 -25.26 -32.30
N PRO A 157 19.64 -24.26 -33.22
CA PRO A 157 20.38 -22.99 -33.37
C PRO A 157 19.51 -21.69 -33.44
N LYS A 158 20.22 -20.58 -33.54
CA LYS A 158 19.87 -19.15 -33.44
C LYS A 158 18.74 -18.66 -34.37
N ALA A 159 17.82 -17.88 -33.81
CA ALA A 159 17.19 -16.75 -34.50
C ALA A 159 17.09 -15.56 -33.55
N SER A 160 17.85 -14.53 -33.87
CA SER A 160 17.96 -13.24 -33.21
C SER A 160 16.66 -12.44 -33.27
N ARG A 161 15.96 -12.34 -32.14
CA ARG A 161 15.05 -11.21 -31.84
C ARG A 161 15.22 -10.83 -30.39
N LYS A 162 16.04 -9.80 -30.14
CA LYS A 162 16.12 -9.14 -28.83
C LYS A 162 14.75 -8.55 -28.53
N LYS A 163 13.97 -9.21 -27.66
CA LYS A 163 12.84 -8.58 -26.99
C LYS A 163 13.38 -7.41 -26.16
N PRO A 164 12.72 -6.24 -26.14
CA PRO A 164 13.08 -5.18 -25.21
C PRO A 164 13.00 -5.75 -23.79
N GLU A 165 14.14 -5.69 -23.11
CA GLU A 165 14.38 -6.30 -21.81
C GLU A 165 13.39 -5.73 -20.79
N SER A 166 12.76 -6.64 -20.05
CA SER A 166 11.68 -6.37 -19.10
C SER A 166 12.07 -5.30 -18.08
N VAL A 167 11.15 -4.36 -17.84
CA VAL A 167 11.22 -3.36 -16.76
C VAL A 167 11.64 -4.05 -15.44
N PRO A 168 12.72 -3.63 -14.77
CA PRO A 168 13.15 -4.21 -13.51
C PRO A 168 12.05 -4.12 -12.46
N ALA A 169 11.80 -5.19 -11.69
CA ALA A 169 10.76 -5.25 -10.65
C ALA A 169 10.88 -4.18 -9.54
N LEU A 170 12.04 -3.51 -9.47
CA LEU A 170 12.40 -2.43 -8.53
C LEU A 170 12.33 -1.02 -9.14
N ALA A 171 11.86 -0.89 -10.38
CA ALA A 171 11.64 0.40 -11.01
C ALA A 171 10.59 1.24 -10.25
N SER A 172 10.84 2.55 -10.08
CA SER A 172 9.86 3.44 -9.45
C SER A 172 8.59 3.55 -10.31
N SER A 173 7.42 3.54 -9.67
CA SER A 173 6.10 3.61 -10.31
C SER A 173 6.04 4.73 -11.37
N LYS A 174 6.57 5.91 -11.01
CA LYS A 174 6.72 7.07 -11.89
C LYS A 174 7.57 6.78 -13.13
N LYS A 175 8.81 6.29 -12.98
CA LYS A 175 9.70 6.03 -14.12
C LYS A 175 9.19 4.91 -15.04
N VAL A 176 8.40 3.96 -14.51
CA VAL A 176 7.72 2.96 -15.34
C VAL A 176 6.63 3.60 -16.19
N LYS A 177 5.86 4.54 -15.64
CA LYS A 177 4.86 5.31 -16.38
C LYS A 177 5.52 6.17 -17.45
N ASP A 178 6.55 6.94 -17.09
CA ASP A 178 7.30 7.79 -18.01
C ASP A 178 7.90 6.98 -19.17
N TYR A 179 8.38 5.75 -18.92
CA TYR A 179 8.89 4.88 -19.97
C TYR A 179 7.79 4.36 -20.91
N LYS A 180 6.61 4.01 -20.36
CA LYS A 180 5.47 3.61 -21.18
C LYS A 180 5.00 4.76 -22.07
N GLU A 181 4.97 5.97 -21.52
CA GLU A 181 4.64 7.18 -22.27
C GLU A 181 5.69 7.44 -23.36
N TYR A 182 6.98 7.35 -23.05
CA TYR A 182 8.06 7.41 -24.04
C TYR A 182 7.84 6.41 -25.19
N LEU A 183 7.55 5.14 -24.89
CA LEU A 183 7.33 4.13 -25.92
C LEU A 183 6.15 4.48 -26.86
N GLN A 184 5.13 5.17 -26.33
CA GLN A 184 3.93 5.58 -27.06
C GLN A 184 4.06 6.98 -27.68
N ASN A 185 5.09 7.75 -27.33
CA ASN A 185 5.23 9.15 -27.72
C ASN A 185 5.69 9.27 -29.18
N ASP A 186 4.83 9.80 -30.03
CA ASP A 186 5.10 9.98 -31.46
C ASP A 186 6.16 11.06 -31.76
N TYR A 187 6.54 11.86 -30.77
CA TYR A 187 7.62 12.84 -30.87
C TYR A 187 9.00 12.27 -30.52
N ALA A 188 9.07 11.07 -29.95
CA ALA A 188 10.32 10.43 -29.60
C ALA A 188 11.09 9.94 -30.83
N ALA A 189 12.43 10.01 -30.76
CA ALA A 189 13.31 9.68 -31.88
C ALA A 189 13.08 8.26 -32.45
N HIS A 190 12.68 7.27 -31.64
CA HIS A 190 12.36 5.93 -32.13
C HIS A 190 11.08 5.85 -32.95
N ARG A 191 10.13 6.77 -32.75
CA ARG A 191 8.89 6.87 -33.53
C ARG A 191 9.08 7.73 -34.78
N LYS A 192 9.76 8.87 -34.66
CA LYS A 192 10.00 9.80 -35.79
C LYS A 192 11.02 9.30 -36.80
N ASN A 193 12.14 8.74 -36.33
CA ASN A 193 13.29 8.43 -37.18
C ASN A 193 13.47 6.91 -37.39
N GLY A 194 12.51 6.08 -36.93
CA GLY A 194 12.55 4.63 -37.10
C GLY A 194 13.68 3.91 -36.33
N PHE A 195 14.32 4.58 -35.36
CA PHE A 195 15.31 3.94 -34.50
C PHE A 195 14.66 2.94 -33.54
N GLN A 196 15.44 1.97 -33.05
CA GLN A 196 14.95 1.11 -31.98
C GLN A 196 14.69 1.93 -30.71
N PRO A 197 13.56 1.73 -30.01
CA PRO A 197 13.32 2.37 -28.72
C PRO A 197 14.43 2.01 -27.73
N MET A 198 14.83 2.99 -26.92
CA MET A 198 15.78 2.75 -25.84
C MET A 198 15.23 1.69 -24.89
N ASP A 199 16.13 0.85 -24.37
CA ASP A 199 15.77 -0.03 -23.25
C ASP A 199 15.42 0.80 -22.00
N TYR A 200 14.71 0.18 -21.05
CA TYR A 200 14.26 0.87 -19.84
C TYR A 200 15.41 1.49 -19.03
N LYS A 201 16.57 0.83 -19.00
CA LYS A 201 17.73 1.26 -18.21
C LYS A 201 18.41 2.47 -18.86
N ALA A 202 18.55 2.46 -20.18
CA ALA A 202 19.05 3.55 -20.99
C ALA A 202 18.12 4.76 -20.91
N PHE A 203 16.79 4.55 -21.00
CA PHE A 203 15.80 5.59 -20.77
C PHE A 203 15.96 6.22 -19.37
N CYS A 204 16.05 5.40 -18.32
CA CYS A 204 16.23 5.92 -16.95
C CYS A 204 17.53 6.70 -16.78
N LYS A 205 18.62 6.25 -17.42
CA LYS A 205 19.91 6.94 -17.39
C LYS A 205 19.84 8.27 -18.14
N ALA A 206 19.25 8.30 -19.32
CA ALA A 206 19.05 9.49 -20.13
C ALA A 206 18.15 10.51 -19.41
N SER A 207 17.02 10.06 -18.85
CA SER A 207 16.10 10.90 -18.08
C SER A 207 16.77 11.52 -16.84
N ARG A 208 17.54 10.74 -16.06
CA ARG A 208 18.31 11.29 -14.93
C ARG A 208 19.40 12.27 -15.38
N ARG A 209 20.00 12.04 -16.54
CA ARG A 209 21.02 12.95 -17.08
C ARG A 209 20.39 14.28 -17.51
N LEU A 210 19.23 14.23 -18.16
CA LEU A 210 18.44 15.42 -18.52
C LEU A 210 18.07 16.22 -17.27
N GLU A 211 17.54 15.59 -16.22
CA GLU A 211 17.21 16.25 -14.94
C GLU A 211 18.43 16.99 -14.34
N LYS A 212 19.62 16.39 -14.41
CA LYS A 212 20.86 17.02 -13.92
C LYS A 212 21.29 18.21 -14.78
N ILE A 213 21.16 18.11 -16.10
CA ILE A 213 21.48 19.19 -17.03
C ILE A 213 20.54 20.37 -16.78
N GLN A 214 19.23 20.11 -16.68
CA GLN A 214 18.22 21.13 -16.39
C GLN A 214 18.46 21.82 -15.04
N ALA A 215 18.80 21.06 -14.00
CA ALA A 215 19.16 21.64 -12.72
C ALA A 215 20.41 22.53 -12.80
N ARG A 216 21.43 22.13 -13.57
CA ARG A 216 22.65 22.91 -13.75
C ARG A 216 22.43 24.17 -14.57
N LEU A 217 21.66 24.08 -15.67
CA LEU A 217 21.26 25.23 -16.48
C LEU A 217 20.49 26.25 -15.63
N LYS A 218 19.55 25.78 -14.81
CA LYS A 218 18.84 26.65 -13.86
C LYS A 218 19.79 27.37 -12.89
N MET A 219 20.72 26.63 -12.28
CA MET A 219 21.71 27.23 -11.37
C MET A 219 22.62 28.27 -12.05
N LEU A 220 23.03 28.02 -13.29
CA LEU A 220 23.83 28.97 -14.07
C LEU A 220 23.00 30.20 -14.47
N GLY A 221 21.73 30.01 -14.84
CA GLY A 221 20.81 31.11 -15.14
C GLY A 221 20.51 31.98 -13.92
N ASP A 222 20.26 31.37 -12.76
CA ASP A 222 20.06 32.06 -11.48
C ASP A 222 21.33 32.84 -11.06
N ALA A 223 22.51 32.36 -11.44
CA ALA A 223 23.79 33.04 -11.23
C ALA A 223 24.12 34.11 -12.30
N GLY A 224 23.25 34.32 -13.29
CA GLY A 224 23.47 35.26 -14.39
C GLY A 224 24.54 34.83 -15.41
N GLN A 225 24.95 33.57 -15.40
CA GLN A 225 26.03 33.03 -16.24
C GLN A 225 25.53 32.41 -17.55
N TRP A 226 24.80 33.19 -18.34
CA TRP A 226 24.18 32.74 -19.59
C TRP A 226 25.16 32.56 -20.75
N ASP A 227 26.18 33.42 -20.81
CA ASP A 227 27.15 33.45 -21.93
C ASP A 227 28.37 32.55 -21.70
N CYS A 228 28.36 31.73 -20.63
CA CYS A 228 29.47 30.84 -20.37
C CYS A 228 29.42 29.62 -21.28
N LYS A 229 30.59 29.15 -21.74
CA LYS A 229 30.71 27.96 -22.60
C LYS A 229 30.03 26.73 -21.99
N GLU A 230 30.05 26.60 -20.67
CA GLU A 230 29.37 25.53 -19.94
C GLU A 230 27.85 25.56 -20.19
N TYR A 231 27.23 26.74 -20.17
CA TYR A 231 25.80 26.91 -20.41
C TYR A 231 25.42 26.49 -21.84
N GLU A 232 26.15 26.97 -22.87
CA GLU A 232 25.90 26.59 -24.26
C GLU A 232 26.05 25.08 -24.51
N ASP A 233 27.09 24.46 -23.94
CA ASP A 233 27.33 23.03 -24.09
C ASP A 233 26.25 22.21 -23.38
N LEU A 234 25.79 22.65 -22.21
CA LEU A 234 24.68 22.03 -21.48
C LEU A 234 23.35 22.19 -22.21
N GLU A 235 23.04 23.34 -22.82
CA GLU A 235 21.85 23.50 -23.64
C GLU A 235 21.88 22.57 -24.86
N ARG A 236 23.05 22.41 -25.51
CA ARG A 236 23.20 21.49 -26.64
C ARG A 236 23.03 20.04 -26.19
N GLU A 237 23.47 19.69 -24.98
CA GLU A 237 23.26 18.36 -24.39
C GLU A 237 21.78 18.16 -24.01
N GLU A 238 21.12 19.18 -23.45
CA GLU A 238 19.69 19.17 -23.11
C GLU A 238 18.82 18.93 -24.36
N ARG A 239 19.02 19.74 -25.41
CA ARG A 239 18.28 19.61 -26.68
C ARG A 239 18.40 18.19 -27.26
N ARG A 240 19.59 17.58 -27.18
CA ARG A 240 19.81 16.20 -27.65
C ARG A 240 19.02 15.18 -26.82
N TYR A 241 18.99 15.33 -25.51
CA TYR A 241 18.23 14.42 -24.65
C TYR A 241 16.73 14.61 -24.79
N CYS A 242 16.22 15.84 -24.94
CA CYS A 242 14.82 16.11 -25.22
C CYS A 242 14.35 15.43 -26.51
N LEU A 243 15.09 15.62 -27.61
CA LEU A 243 14.80 14.93 -28.89
C LEU A 243 14.84 13.41 -28.77
N SER A 244 15.80 12.87 -28.02
CA SER A 244 15.94 11.43 -27.83
C SER A 244 14.80 10.83 -27.01
N LEU A 245 14.27 11.58 -26.04
CA LEU A 245 13.22 11.16 -25.12
C LEU A 245 11.80 11.59 -25.58
N GLY A 246 11.70 12.41 -26.62
CA GLY A 246 10.42 12.90 -27.15
C GLY A 246 9.77 14.02 -26.35
N TYR A 247 10.57 14.82 -25.63
CA TYR A 247 10.11 16.08 -25.03
C TYR A 247 10.11 17.20 -26.05
#